data_AF-T2GKC5-F1
#
_entry.id   AF-T2GKC5-F1
#
_cell.length_a   1.000
_cell.length_b   1.000
_cell.length_c   1.000
_cell.angle_alpha   90.00
_cell.angle_beta   90.00
_cell.angle_gamma   90.00
#
_symmetry.space_group_name_H-M   'P 1'
#
loop_
_entity.id
_entity.type
_entity.pdbx_description
1 polymer ?
#
loop_
_entity_poly.entity_id
_entity_poly.type
_entity_poly.pdbx_seq_one_letter_code
_entity_poly.pdbx_strand_id
1 'polypeptide(L)'
;MRWKLTIILMAVLILISPASAAVFVTDPSHAIITAPAAAHTDGRLIISSYTPEKSVVKYLRGQSPVVVGDIRVNGTRIPARTSSLARYWTRSDVVVLGTGSDISAAYLAIKNDAPLLIAGKTLPSATRTEIKRLKPRSIIICASPSAIPSSSLRGLGIPCRRVWCGSDSATLSAVQSASSQKVSAPGTLLPVAMTIWKTGASYSTSTGVRVNGTSLWSSGYPTTSVIMNRYASGNPETIYISSDRLSGVDGRSLMESIRAEISGSARVIIDEKSPAPGEADRAIKNAPKGSLAVYIAAACPGTMYGVVSGVKKGYLRSYASGLDGIVYVNYGSLNLTSTGYLPRAWDDNFSSTYFAGIKEPSRFLRDAGILLIEPRSFSRDEQIHRTAMKLIDYAYSAEGEHMVDMDTSRYVARHEIDPTTLSTDAQRLVRGEATLMPRQEWVYLASQYIAGLPIRKNNTAISDASSSINTYTGTLSRTEYRDVARRVYEFSRTNGRLPSYVQVGAAKIGRDEYTAMFAQIIQNHTDRSRMVFPSSVKVGKGLIDTVVEFIKDLIT
;
A
#
# COMPACT_ATOMS: atom_id res chain seq x y z
N MET A 1 -6.39 79.15 -6.22
CA MET A 1 -6.04 78.22 -5.12
C MET A 1 -6.77 76.90 -5.37
N ARG A 2 -6.09 75.87 -5.91
CA ARG A 2 -5.48 74.76 -5.13
C ARG A 2 -6.59 73.90 -4.48
N TRP A 3 -6.99 72.71 -4.97
CA TRP A 3 -6.23 71.44 -5.08
C TRP A 3 -6.92 70.43 -6.03
N LYS A 4 -6.18 69.93 -7.04
CA LYS A 4 -5.68 68.53 -7.20
C LYS A 4 -6.73 67.42 -7.33
N LEU A 5 -7.04 67.15 -8.60
CA LEU A 5 -7.48 65.87 -9.17
C LEU A 5 -6.53 64.75 -8.71
N THR A 6 -7.04 63.74 -8.00
CA THR A 6 -6.29 62.50 -7.73
C THR A 6 -6.88 61.40 -8.59
N ILE A 7 -6.23 61.16 -9.74
CA ILE A 7 -6.44 59.98 -10.56
C ILE A 7 -5.87 58.79 -9.78
N ILE A 8 -6.73 57.93 -9.25
CA ILE A 8 -6.32 56.61 -8.77
C ILE A 8 -6.12 55.74 -10.00
N LEU A 9 -4.88 55.71 -10.48
CA LEU A 9 -4.40 54.73 -11.43
C LEU A 9 -4.39 53.38 -10.71
N MET A 10 -5.41 52.55 -10.94
CA MET A 10 -5.47 51.17 -10.45
C MET A 10 -4.50 50.30 -11.28
N ALA A 11 -3.20 50.57 -11.14
CA ALA A 11 -2.15 49.70 -11.60
C ALA A 11 -2.09 48.52 -10.62
N VAL A 12 -2.78 47.44 -10.96
CA VAL A 12 -2.55 46.12 -10.36
C VAL A 12 -1.18 45.63 -10.85
N LEU A 13 -0.12 46.24 -10.35
CA LEU A 13 1.19 45.60 -10.26
C LEU A 13 1.07 44.57 -9.15
N ILE A 14 0.70 43.34 -9.51
CA ILE A 14 1.06 42.20 -8.67
C ILE A 14 2.59 42.10 -8.79
N LEU A 15 3.29 42.82 -7.92
CA LEU A 15 4.67 42.53 -7.57
C LEU A 15 4.66 41.14 -6.91
N ILE A 16 4.71 40.10 -7.75
CA ILE A 16 5.15 38.79 -7.30
C ILE A 16 6.63 39.01 -6.96
N SER A 17 6.91 39.25 -5.68
CA SER A 17 8.24 39.07 -5.11
C SER A 17 8.84 37.78 -5.67
N PRO A 18 10.15 37.70 -5.99
CA PRO A 18 10.75 36.48 -6.52
C PRO A 18 10.40 35.35 -5.56
N ALA A 19 9.50 34.49 -6.00
CA ALA A 19 8.88 33.51 -5.15
C ALA A 19 9.99 32.58 -4.65
N SER A 20 10.13 32.44 -3.33
CA SER A 20 10.74 31.26 -2.71
C SER A 20 10.41 30.02 -3.56
N ALA A 21 11.42 29.23 -3.95
CA ALA A 21 11.35 28.10 -4.88
C ALA A 21 9.99 27.37 -4.87
N ALA A 22 9.07 27.81 -5.75
CA ALA A 22 7.70 27.34 -5.77
C ALA A 22 7.62 25.95 -6.41
N VAL A 23 6.63 25.14 -6.01
CA VAL A 23 6.29 23.91 -6.71
C VAL A 23 5.25 24.22 -7.78
N PHE A 24 5.59 24.00 -9.03
CA PHE A 24 4.65 24.02 -10.15
C PHE A 24 3.93 22.69 -10.23
N VAL A 25 2.61 22.75 -10.31
CA VAL A 25 1.72 21.59 -10.44
C VAL A 25 0.96 21.75 -11.74
N THR A 26 1.14 20.81 -12.66
CA THR A 26 0.58 20.91 -14.01
C THR A 26 0.00 19.58 -14.48
N ASP A 27 -0.97 19.66 -15.39
CA ASP A 27 -1.41 18.49 -16.15
C ASP A 27 -0.25 18.02 -17.07
N PRO A 28 -0.08 16.71 -17.29
CA PRO A 28 0.96 16.18 -18.17
C PRO A 28 0.99 16.82 -19.56
N SER A 29 -0.16 17.19 -20.13
CA SER A 29 -0.26 17.84 -21.45
C SER A 29 0.38 19.23 -21.51
N HIS A 30 0.56 19.89 -20.36
CA HIS A 30 1.15 21.24 -20.26
C HIS A 30 2.55 21.23 -19.64
N ALA A 31 3.12 20.04 -19.35
CA ALA A 31 4.42 19.92 -18.69
C ALA A 31 5.55 20.55 -19.49
N ILE A 32 5.54 20.41 -20.82
CA ILE A 32 6.56 20.94 -21.75
C ILE A 32 6.64 22.46 -21.67
N ILE A 33 5.49 23.16 -21.68
CA ILE A 33 5.46 24.62 -21.60
C ILE A 33 5.71 25.14 -20.19
N THR A 34 5.43 24.33 -19.15
CA THR A 34 5.58 24.72 -17.74
C THR A 34 7.01 24.60 -17.25
N ALA A 35 7.75 23.57 -17.69
CA ALA A 35 9.09 23.26 -17.20
C ALA A 35 10.09 24.44 -17.28
N PRO A 36 10.15 25.24 -18.36
CA PRO A 36 11.05 26.39 -18.40
C PRO A 36 10.80 27.41 -17.29
N ALA A 37 9.53 27.69 -16.97
CA ALA A 37 9.18 28.64 -15.90
C ALA A 37 9.53 28.09 -14.52
N ALA A 38 9.29 26.79 -14.30
CA ALA A 38 9.71 26.11 -13.08
C ALA A 38 11.25 26.16 -12.93
N ALA A 39 11.99 25.87 -13.99
CA ALA A 39 13.46 25.89 -13.97
C ALA A 39 14.05 27.29 -13.77
N HIS A 40 13.47 28.33 -14.41
CA HIS A 40 13.89 29.73 -14.28
C HIS A 40 13.75 30.27 -12.86
N THR A 41 12.70 29.84 -12.16
CA THR A 41 12.42 30.26 -10.78
C THR A 41 13.13 29.43 -9.72
N ASP A 42 14.07 28.57 -10.12
CA ASP A 42 14.68 27.53 -9.27
C ASP A 42 13.63 26.67 -8.53
N GLY A 43 12.45 26.56 -9.13
CA GLY A 43 11.32 25.82 -8.62
C GLY A 43 11.38 24.33 -8.96
N ARG A 44 10.36 23.62 -8.48
CA ARG A 44 10.16 22.19 -8.75
C ARG A 44 8.95 22.02 -9.66
N LEU A 45 8.93 20.94 -10.44
CA LEU A 45 7.78 20.58 -11.26
C LEU A 45 7.27 19.21 -10.82
N ILE A 46 5.97 19.10 -10.58
CA ILE A 46 5.26 17.82 -10.47
C ILE A 46 4.07 17.82 -11.43
N ILE A 47 3.64 16.64 -11.83
CA ILE A 47 2.43 16.49 -12.63
C ILE A 47 1.28 15.97 -11.77
N SER A 48 0.06 16.33 -12.15
CA SER A 48 -1.15 15.88 -11.49
C SER A 48 -2.30 15.80 -12.48
N SER A 49 -3.26 14.94 -12.21
CA SER A 49 -4.55 14.92 -12.93
C SER A 49 -5.50 15.98 -12.37
N TYR A 50 -6.66 16.15 -13.01
CA TYR A 50 -7.68 17.10 -12.54
C TYR A 50 -8.06 16.90 -11.06
N THR A 51 -8.24 15.65 -10.64
CA THR A 51 -8.45 15.25 -9.24
C THR A 51 -7.15 14.64 -8.71
N PRO A 52 -6.37 15.37 -7.89
CA PRO A 52 -5.04 14.94 -7.48
C PRO A 52 -5.04 13.63 -6.71
N GLU A 53 -4.04 12.79 -7.00
CA GLU A 53 -3.71 11.63 -6.18
C GLU A 53 -3.30 12.07 -4.76
N LYS A 54 -3.54 11.22 -3.76
CA LYS A 54 -3.12 11.47 -2.37
C LYS A 54 -1.63 11.80 -2.25
N SER A 55 -0.78 11.20 -3.07
CA SER A 55 0.67 11.48 -3.10
C SER A 55 1.01 12.91 -3.46
N VAL A 56 0.29 13.50 -4.41
CA VAL A 56 0.43 14.90 -4.78
C VAL A 56 -0.04 15.79 -3.63
N VAL A 57 -1.19 15.47 -3.03
CA VAL A 57 -1.73 16.24 -1.89
C VAL A 57 -0.79 16.20 -0.69
N LYS A 58 -0.28 15.01 -0.33
CA LYS A 58 0.70 14.80 0.75
C LYS A 58 1.96 15.61 0.50
N TYR A 59 2.53 15.49 -0.70
CA TYR A 59 3.75 16.20 -1.04
C TYR A 59 3.59 17.72 -0.94
N LEU A 60 2.45 18.27 -1.34
CA LEU A 60 2.21 19.72 -1.34
C LEU A 60 1.81 20.30 0.01
N ARG A 61 1.65 19.49 1.05
CA ARG A 61 1.28 19.96 2.39
C ARG A 61 2.30 20.97 2.92
N GLY A 62 1.79 22.11 3.41
CA GLY A 62 2.63 23.20 3.90
C GLY A 62 3.38 23.97 2.81
N GLN A 63 3.16 23.66 1.53
CA GLN A 63 3.76 24.37 0.40
C GLN A 63 2.74 25.33 -0.23
N SER A 64 3.24 26.35 -0.94
CA SER A 64 2.43 27.30 -1.71
C SER A 64 2.65 27.08 -3.21
N PRO A 65 2.00 26.07 -3.83
CA PRO A 65 2.27 25.73 -5.21
C PRO A 65 1.71 26.76 -6.20
N VAL A 66 2.30 26.80 -7.39
CA VAL A 66 1.72 27.41 -8.59
C VAL A 66 0.96 26.34 -9.34
N VAL A 67 -0.35 26.49 -9.46
CA VAL A 67 -1.22 25.51 -10.13
C VAL A 67 -1.49 25.99 -11.55
N VAL A 68 -1.03 25.21 -12.54
CA VAL A 68 -1.14 25.52 -13.96
C VAL A 68 -2.35 24.79 -14.54
N GLY A 69 -3.38 25.55 -14.95
CA GLY A 69 -4.66 25.02 -15.41
C GLY A 69 -5.63 24.70 -14.27
N ASP A 70 -6.48 23.71 -14.50
CA ASP A 70 -7.72 23.52 -13.72
C ASP A 70 -7.62 22.43 -12.63
N ILE A 71 -6.40 22.06 -12.23
CA ILE A 71 -6.15 21.02 -11.23
C ILE A 71 -6.74 21.40 -9.86
N ARG A 72 -7.42 20.47 -9.18
CA ARG A 72 -8.04 20.67 -7.86
C ARG A 72 -7.05 20.62 -6.68
N VAL A 73 -5.99 21.42 -6.76
CA VAL A 73 -5.02 21.69 -5.68
C VAL A 73 -5.16 23.14 -5.21
N ASN A 74 -4.96 23.40 -3.92
CA ASN A 74 -4.87 24.76 -3.38
C ASN A 74 -3.51 25.39 -3.73
N GLY A 75 -3.52 26.62 -4.26
CA GLY A 75 -2.30 27.34 -4.64
C GLY A 75 -2.59 28.55 -5.53
N THR A 76 -1.53 29.21 -5.97
CA THR A 76 -1.61 30.33 -6.91
C THR A 76 -1.95 29.81 -8.30
N ARG A 77 -3.17 30.07 -8.78
CA ARG A 77 -3.63 29.57 -10.07
C ARG A 77 -3.17 30.43 -11.23
N ILE A 78 -2.71 29.78 -12.30
CA ILE A 78 -2.44 30.41 -13.59
C ILE A 78 -3.03 29.60 -14.74
N PRO A 79 -3.51 30.25 -15.82
CA PRO A 79 -3.94 29.54 -17.02
C PRO A 79 -2.77 28.77 -17.66
N ALA A 80 -3.04 27.57 -18.17
CA ALA A 80 -2.08 26.75 -18.91
C ALA A 80 -1.82 27.30 -20.33
N ARG A 81 -1.20 28.47 -20.40
CA ARG A 81 -0.87 29.18 -21.65
C ARG A 81 0.50 29.79 -21.54
N THR A 82 1.21 29.84 -22.67
CA THR A 82 2.57 30.37 -22.69
C THR A 82 2.68 31.82 -22.18
N SER A 83 1.71 32.68 -22.43
CA SER A 83 1.73 34.06 -21.92
C SER A 83 1.67 34.14 -20.40
N SER A 84 0.92 33.25 -19.75
CA SER A 84 0.85 33.14 -18.29
C SER A 84 2.18 32.68 -17.70
N LEU A 85 2.93 31.84 -18.42
CA LEU A 85 4.22 31.30 -17.98
C LEU A 85 5.38 32.23 -18.33
N ALA A 86 5.32 32.95 -19.45
CA ALA A 86 6.33 33.93 -19.84
C ALA A 86 6.43 35.13 -18.88
N ARG A 87 5.40 35.36 -18.05
CA ARG A 87 5.39 36.44 -17.05
C ARG A 87 6.50 36.32 -16.00
N TYR A 88 7.06 35.12 -15.80
CA TYR A 88 8.18 34.93 -14.87
C TYR A 88 9.47 35.62 -15.36
N TRP A 89 9.55 35.95 -16.65
CA TRP A 89 10.61 36.77 -17.22
C TRP A 89 10.15 38.22 -17.38
N THR A 90 10.85 39.15 -16.73
CA THR A 90 10.67 40.59 -16.97
C THR A 90 11.26 41.01 -18.32
N ARG A 91 12.39 40.40 -18.69
CA ARG A 91 13.10 40.49 -19.98
C ARG A 91 13.70 39.13 -20.31
N SER A 92 13.98 38.87 -21.59
CA SER A 92 14.76 37.69 -21.99
C SER A 92 15.54 37.98 -23.26
N ASP A 93 16.86 37.71 -23.26
CA ASP A 93 17.71 37.94 -24.44
C ASP A 93 17.42 36.92 -25.57
N VAL A 94 16.88 35.75 -25.19
CA VAL A 94 16.46 34.68 -26.10
C VAL A 94 14.99 34.37 -25.89
N VAL A 95 14.26 34.07 -26.96
CA VAL A 95 12.94 33.41 -26.89
C VAL A 95 13.01 32.10 -27.65
N VAL A 96 12.48 31.02 -27.08
CA VAL A 96 12.35 29.75 -27.79
C VAL A 96 10.92 29.60 -28.29
N LEU A 97 10.76 29.26 -29.57
CA LEU A 97 9.48 28.92 -30.18
C LEU A 97 9.39 27.43 -30.41
N GLY A 98 8.30 26.82 -29.95
CA GLY A 98 7.95 25.43 -30.20
C GLY A 98 6.45 25.27 -30.43
N THR A 99 6.00 24.04 -30.70
CA THR A 99 4.60 23.68 -30.92
C THR A 99 3.82 23.49 -29.61
N GLY A 100 4.53 23.39 -28.47
CA GLY A 100 3.97 23.05 -27.17
C GLY A 100 4.10 21.56 -26.81
N SER A 101 4.51 20.72 -27.76
CA SER A 101 4.77 19.29 -27.56
C SER A 101 6.23 18.86 -27.79
N ASP A 102 7.12 19.79 -28.10
CA ASP A 102 8.53 19.49 -28.40
C ASP A 102 9.39 19.47 -27.12
N ILE A 103 9.91 18.31 -26.74
CA ILE A 103 10.78 18.15 -25.58
C ILE A 103 12.10 18.91 -25.80
N SER A 104 12.63 18.88 -27.02
CA SER A 104 13.87 19.60 -27.35
C SER A 104 13.71 21.12 -27.22
N ALA A 105 12.50 21.66 -27.46
CA ALA A 105 12.21 23.07 -27.26
C ALA A 105 12.20 23.44 -25.76
N ALA A 106 11.61 22.60 -24.90
CA ALA A 106 11.67 22.79 -23.45
C ALA A 106 13.11 22.76 -22.93
N TYR A 107 13.93 21.80 -23.40
CA TYR A 107 15.35 21.75 -23.03
C TYR A 107 16.11 23.00 -23.48
N LEU A 108 15.92 23.45 -24.72
CA LEU A 108 16.56 24.67 -25.22
C LEU A 108 16.13 25.91 -24.43
N ALA A 109 14.86 25.99 -24.04
CA ALA A 109 14.35 27.08 -23.20
C ALA A 109 15.05 27.08 -21.84
N ILE A 110 15.14 25.93 -21.16
CA ILE A 110 15.86 25.78 -19.90
C ILE A 110 17.35 26.10 -20.05
N LYS A 111 18.00 25.60 -21.11
CA LYS A 111 19.42 25.81 -21.39
C LYS A 111 19.78 27.28 -21.61
N ASN A 112 18.86 28.07 -22.17
CA ASN A 112 19.08 29.48 -22.47
C ASN A 112 18.42 30.42 -21.45
N ASP A 113 17.91 29.89 -20.33
CA ASP A 113 17.12 30.63 -19.35
C ASP A 113 16.03 31.50 -19.99
N ALA A 114 15.31 30.92 -20.96
CA ALA A 114 14.41 31.63 -21.86
C ALA A 114 12.97 31.11 -21.74
N PRO A 115 11.95 31.96 -21.98
CA PRO A 115 10.57 31.49 -22.08
C PRO A 115 10.35 30.66 -23.35
N LEU A 116 9.58 29.58 -23.22
CA LEU A 116 9.06 28.80 -24.33
C LEU A 116 7.69 29.33 -24.76
N LEU A 117 7.62 29.88 -25.97
CA LEU A 117 6.38 30.35 -26.58
C LEU A 117 5.86 29.42 -27.67
N ILE A 118 4.54 29.28 -27.71
CA ILE A 118 3.84 28.42 -28.67
C ILE A 118 3.68 29.16 -30.00
N ALA A 119 4.08 28.50 -31.09
CA ALA A 119 3.85 28.95 -32.46
C ALA A 119 3.42 27.76 -33.35
N GLY A 120 2.85 28.08 -34.51
CA GLY A 120 2.48 27.07 -35.51
C GLY A 120 2.55 27.65 -36.92
N LYS A 121 1.64 27.19 -37.79
CA LYS A 121 1.47 27.72 -39.15
C LYS A 121 1.17 29.22 -39.17
N THR A 122 0.56 29.73 -38.11
CA THR A 122 0.37 31.16 -37.84
C THR A 122 0.94 31.49 -36.46
N LEU A 123 1.45 32.71 -36.29
CA LEU A 123 1.95 33.18 -35.00
C LEU A 123 0.78 33.77 -34.19
N PRO A 124 0.43 33.18 -33.02
CA PRO A 124 -0.66 33.69 -32.19
C PRO A 124 -0.40 35.13 -31.74
N SER A 125 -1.46 35.94 -31.63
CA SER A 125 -1.37 37.33 -31.16
C SER A 125 -0.79 37.43 -29.75
N ALA A 126 -1.14 36.49 -28.86
CA ALA A 126 -0.56 36.38 -27.52
C ALA A 126 0.96 36.17 -27.57
N THR A 127 1.44 35.23 -28.40
CA THR A 127 2.87 34.99 -28.60
C THR A 127 3.58 36.23 -29.14
N ARG A 128 2.99 36.91 -30.14
CA ARG A 128 3.55 38.16 -30.69
C ARG A 128 3.65 39.26 -29.62
N THR A 129 2.65 39.35 -28.74
CA THR A 129 2.62 40.33 -27.65
C THR A 129 3.73 40.06 -26.64
N GLU A 130 3.93 38.79 -26.26
CA GLU A 130 5.01 38.42 -25.34
C GLU A 130 6.39 38.65 -25.94
N ILE A 131 6.62 38.32 -27.23
CA ILE A 131 7.89 38.62 -27.90
C ILE A 131 8.20 40.12 -27.83
N LYS A 132 7.22 40.99 -28.10
CA LYS A 132 7.38 42.44 -28.00
C LYS A 132 7.68 42.90 -26.57
N ARG A 133 7.02 42.31 -25.58
CA ARG A 133 7.23 42.63 -24.15
C ARG A 133 8.63 42.23 -23.68
N LEU A 134 9.07 41.03 -24.04
CA LEU A 134 10.34 40.44 -23.61
C LEU A 134 11.56 41.08 -24.28
N LYS A 135 11.38 41.68 -25.47
CA LYS A 135 12.42 42.35 -26.26
C LYS A 135 13.67 41.49 -26.50
N PRO A 136 13.54 40.27 -27.06
CA PRO A 136 14.68 39.38 -27.25
C PRO A 136 15.61 39.88 -28.35
N ARG A 137 16.89 39.54 -28.21
CA ARG A 137 17.93 39.77 -29.23
C ARG A 137 17.93 38.67 -30.30
N SER A 138 17.43 37.48 -29.96
CA SER A 138 17.31 36.37 -30.91
C SER A 138 16.15 35.45 -30.56
N ILE A 139 15.65 34.75 -31.58
CA ILE A 139 14.62 33.74 -31.46
C ILE A 139 15.20 32.39 -31.91
N ILE A 140 15.06 31.37 -31.07
CA ILE A 140 15.36 29.98 -31.43
C ILE A 140 14.06 29.30 -31.82
N ILE A 141 13.97 28.76 -33.02
CA ILE A 141 12.83 27.98 -33.49
C ILE A 141 13.18 26.50 -33.35
N CYS A 142 12.52 25.79 -32.45
CA CYS A 142 12.72 24.38 -32.22
C CYS A 142 11.46 23.60 -32.60
N ALA A 143 11.30 23.43 -33.91
CA ALA A 143 10.25 22.63 -34.54
C ALA A 143 10.58 22.43 -36.01
N SER A 144 9.93 21.46 -36.65
CA SER A 144 10.06 21.25 -38.09
C SER A 144 9.63 22.49 -38.89
N PRO A 145 10.21 22.72 -40.09
CA PRO A 145 9.75 23.78 -41.00
C PRO A 145 8.28 23.66 -41.38
N SER A 146 7.69 22.46 -41.36
CA SER A 146 6.27 22.24 -41.65
C SER A 146 5.35 22.64 -40.48
N ALA A 147 5.80 22.47 -39.24
CA ALA A 147 5.04 22.85 -38.04
C ALA A 147 5.08 24.36 -37.80
N ILE A 148 6.28 24.96 -37.90
CA ILE A 148 6.47 26.42 -37.77
C ILE A 148 7.23 26.92 -39.01
N PRO A 149 6.53 27.26 -40.10
CA PRO A 149 7.15 27.78 -41.32
C PRO A 149 7.77 29.16 -41.12
N SER A 150 8.85 29.48 -41.83
CA SER A 150 9.46 30.83 -41.75
C SER A 150 8.48 31.96 -42.13
N SER A 151 7.46 31.65 -42.94
CA SER A 151 6.38 32.58 -43.29
C SER A 151 5.53 33.02 -42.10
N SER A 152 5.41 32.20 -41.05
CA SER A 152 4.62 32.53 -39.85
C SER A 152 5.30 33.57 -38.96
N LEU A 153 6.61 33.78 -39.15
CA LEU A 153 7.47 34.64 -38.34
C LEU A 153 7.79 36.00 -39.01
N ARG A 154 7.20 36.26 -40.19
CA ARG A 154 7.41 37.53 -40.91
C ARG A 154 6.96 38.73 -40.08
N GLY A 155 7.72 39.82 -40.17
CA GLY A 155 7.42 41.09 -39.49
C GLY A 155 7.81 41.15 -38.02
N LEU A 156 8.55 40.16 -37.49
CA LEU A 156 9.09 40.22 -36.13
C LEU A 156 10.32 41.15 -36.01
N GLY A 157 11.11 41.30 -37.07
CA GLY A 157 12.31 42.16 -37.06
C GLY A 157 13.42 41.69 -36.11
N ILE A 158 13.36 40.45 -35.64
CA ILE A 158 14.32 39.85 -34.70
C ILE A 158 15.02 38.67 -35.40
N PRO A 159 16.34 38.50 -35.27
CA PRO A 159 17.06 37.36 -35.82
C PRO A 159 16.50 36.02 -35.33
N CYS A 160 16.12 35.15 -36.28
CA CYS A 160 15.56 33.83 -36.00
C CYS A 160 16.53 32.73 -36.44
N ARG A 161 16.88 31.81 -35.55
CA ARG A 161 17.68 30.60 -35.86
C ARG A 161 16.85 29.35 -35.63
N ARG A 162 16.71 28.51 -36.66
CA ARG A 162 16.07 27.21 -36.50
C ARG A 162 17.06 26.17 -35.98
N VAL A 163 16.63 25.38 -35.00
CA VAL A 163 17.35 24.24 -34.46
C VAL A 163 16.42 23.03 -34.58
N TRP A 164 16.62 22.22 -35.62
CA TRP A 164 15.81 21.04 -35.90
C TRP A 164 16.63 19.99 -36.65
N CYS A 165 16.75 18.79 -36.08
CA CYS A 165 17.56 17.69 -36.60
C CYS A 165 16.67 16.54 -37.10
N GLY A 166 15.61 16.86 -37.85
CA GLY A 166 14.71 15.88 -38.48
C GLY A 166 13.61 15.33 -37.56
N SER A 167 13.88 15.13 -36.27
CA SER A 167 12.89 14.75 -35.25
C SER A 167 13.16 15.45 -33.91
N ASP A 168 12.17 15.45 -33.00
CA ASP A 168 12.34 16.03 -31.65
C ASP A 168 13.42 15.30 -30.85
N SER A 169 13.46 13.96 -30.92
CA SER A 169 14.49 13.13 -30.26
C SER A 169 15.90 13.38 -30.80
N ALA A 170 16.06 13.44 -32.13
CA ALA A 170 17.34 13.76 -32.74
C ALA A 170 17.77 15.19 -32.42
N THR A 171 16.82 16.13 -32.36
CA THR A 171 17.09 17.52 -31.97
C THR A 171 17.55 17.59 -30.52
N LEU A 172 16.84 16.95 -29.58
CA LEU A 172 17.24 16.87 -28.17
C LEU A 172 18.67 16.30 -28.04
N SER A 173 18.96 15.22 -28.76
CA SER A 173 20.27 14.56 -28.74
C SER A 173 21.40 15.48 -29.22
N ALA A 174 21.13 16.31 -30.23
CA ALA A 174 22.12 17.23 -30.80
C ALA A 174 22.36 18.49 -29.95
N VAL A 175 21.35 18.96 -29.20
CA VAL A 175 21.43 20.24 -28.47
C VAL A 175 21.91 20.10 -27.02
N GLN A 176 21.81 18.90 -26.46
CA GLN A 176 22.19 18.64 -25.08
C GLN A 176 23.70 18.56 -24.88
N SER A 177 24.16 18.99 -23.70
CA SER A 177 25.54 18.82 -23.31
C SER A 177 25.82 17.37 -22.91
N ALA A 178 27.04 16.90 -23.17
CA ALA A 178 27.52 15.64 -22.59
C ALA A 178 27.56 15.77 -21.06
N SER A 179 26.98 14.81 -20.35
CA SER A 179 27.02 14.73 -18.90
C SER A 179 27.28 13.30 -18.43
N SER A 180 27.97 13.17 -17.29
CA SER A 180 28.08 11.91 -16.56
C SER A 180 26.74 11.48 -15.98
N GLN A 181 25.87 12.44 -15.68
CA GLN A 181 24.52 12.17 -15.21
C GLN A 181 23.58 11.87 -16.39
N LYS A 182 23.04 10.65 -16.41
CA LYS A 182 22.12 10.16 -17.45
C LYS A 182 20.74 10.00 -16.88
N VAL A 183 19.75 10.64 -17.50
CA VAL A 183 18.34 10.55 -17.11
C VAL A 183 17.52 10.11 -18.30
N SER A 184 16.77 9.02 -18.17
CA SER A 184 15.79 8.59 -19.16
C SER A 184 14.41 8.59 -18.53
N ALA A 185 13.39 9.10 -19.22
CA ALA A 185 12.02 9.09 -18.71
C ALA A 185 10.98 9.02 -19.85
N PRO A 186 9.72 8.64 -19.55
CA PRO A 186 8.60 8.90 -20.46
C PRO A 186 8.53 10.37 -20.85
N GLY A 187 8.08 10.66 -22.06
CA GLY A 187 7.98 12.04 -22.55
C GLY A 187 7.13 12.97 -21.67
N THR A 188 6.15 12.40 -20.96
CA THR A 188 5.32 13.11 -19.97
C THR A 188 6.06 13.49 -18.68
N LEU A 189 7.12 12.76 -18.32
CA LEU A 189 7.92 12.96 -17.11
C LEU A 189 9.27 13.61 -17.39
N LEU A 190 9.73 13.62 -18.65
CA LEU A 190 10.99 14.24 -19.00
C LEU A 190 11.06 15.74 -18.71
N PRO A 191 9.99 16.55 -18.86
CA PRO A 191 9.99 17.95 -18.40
C PRO A 191 10.21 18.10 -16.89
N VAL A 192 9.73 17.15 -16.09
CA VAL A 192 10.01 17.09 -14.64
C VAL A 192 11.50 16.89 -14.42
N ALA A 193 12.10 15.91 -15.10
CA ALA A 193 13.54 15.66 -15.04
C ALA A 193 14.36 16.89 -15.44
N MET A 194 14.00 17.56 -16.53
CA MET A 194 14.71 18.76 -17.01
C MET A 194 14.62 19.93 -16.04
N THR A 195 13.53 20.02 -15.26
CA THR A 195 13.42 21.03 -14.20
C THR A 195 14.38 20.73 -13.05
N ILE A 196 14.52 19.45 -12.68
CA ILE A 196 15.36 19.00 -11.56
C ILE A 196 16.85 19.12 -11.89
N TRP A 197 17.29 18.53 -13.00
CA TRP A 197 18.72 18.40 -13.33
C TRP A 197 19.21 19.40 -14.37
N LYS A 198 18.32 20.23 -14.93
CA LYS A 198 18.64 21.33 -15.87
C LYS A 198 19.63 20.87 -16.96
N THR A 199 20.68 21.63 -17.22
CA THR A 199 21.74 21.25 -18.19
C THR A 199 22.81 20.33 -17.60
N GLY A 200 22.70 19.95 -16.32
CA GLY A 200 23.63 19.07 -15.62
C GLY A 200 23.46 17.59 -15.94
N ALA A 201 22.45 17.21 -16.72
CA ALA A 201 22.22 15.83 -17.16
C ALA A 201 22.01 15.74 -18.68
N SER A 202 22.26 14.55 -19.22
CA SER A 202 21.83 14.14 -20.56
C SER A 202 20.53 13.36 -20.46
N TYR A 203 19.60 13.66 -21.36
CA TYR A 203 18.23 13.19 -21.37
C TYR A 203 17.94 12.27 -22.56
N SER A 204 17.12 11.25 -22.33
CA SER A 204 16.52 10.43 -23.39
C SER A 204 15.09 10.01 -23.03
N THR A 205 14.32 9.62 -24.03
CA THR A 205 12.99 9.06 -23.82
C THR A 205 13.06 7.55 -23.56
N SER A 206 12.20 7.05 -22.67
CA SER A 206 12.10 5.64 -22.29
C SER A 206 10.69 5.31 -21.77
N THR A 207 10.42 4.05 -21.46
CA THR A 207 9.13 3.60 -20.88
C THR A 207 9.03 3.82 -19.36
N GLY A 208 10.15 3.96 -18.67
CA GLY A 208 10.22 4.21 -17.23
C GLY A 208 11.33 5.19 -16.87
N VAL A 209 11.30 5.74 -15.65
CA VAL A 209 12.30 6.72 -15.23
C VAL A 209 13.55 6.00 -14.70
N ARG A 210 14.71 6.40 -15.21
CA ARG A 210 16.01 5.98 -14.67
C ARG A 210 16.95 7.16 -14.51
N VAL A 211 17.67 7.19 -13.39
CA VAL A 211 18.72 8.19 -13.09
C VAL A 211 20.01 7.43 -12.80
N ASN A 212 21.01 7.56 -13.66
CA ASN A 212 22.28 6.80 -13.58
C ASN A 212 22.07 5.28 -13.43
N GLY A 213 21.04 4.74 -14.09
CA GLY A 213 20.69 3.32 -14.01
C GLY A 213 19.70 2.97 -12.90
N THR A 214 19.54 3.81 -11.88
CA THR A 214 18.58 3.63 -10.77
C THR A 214 17.15 3.87 -11.25
N SER A 215 16.27 2.89 -11.05
CA SER A 215 14.85 3.00 -11.42
C SER A 215 14.08 3.85 -10.41
N LEU A 216 13.25 4.78 -10.90
CA LEU A 216 12.32 5.58 -10.09
C LEU A 216 10.90 5.35 -10.63
N TRP A 217 10.02 4.76 -9.85
CA TRP A 217 8.71 4.37 -10.37
C TRP A 217 7.65 4.21 -9.27
N SER A 218 6.39 4.22 -9.68
CA SER A 218 5.20 3.88 -8.89
C SER A 218 4.11 3.40 -9.85
N SER A 219 2.89 3.14 -9.38
CA SER A 219 1.79 2.75 -10.28
C SER A 219 1.32 3.87 -11.22
N GLY A 220 1.68 5.13 -10.95
CA GLY A 220 1.20 6.30 -11.70
C GLY A 220 2.26 7.37 -11.96
N TYR A 221 2.07 8.16 -13.01
CA TYR A 221 2.98 9.27 -13.34
C TYR A 221 2.98 10.41 -12.31
N PRO A 222 1.85 10.84 -11.71
CA PRO A 222 1.86 11.86 -10.66
C PRO A 222 2.73 11.47 -9.47
N THR A 223 2.52 10.28 -8.90
CA THR A 223 3.36 9.75 -7.83
C THR A 223 4.84 9.61 -8.25
N THR A 224 5.11 9.14 -9.48
CA THR A 224 6.49 9.06 -10.01
C THR A 224 7.16 10.43 -10.12
N SER A 225 6.43 11.49 -10.46
CA SER A 225 6.99 12.85 -10.49
C SER A 225 7.36 13.37 -9.10
N VAL A 226 6.59 12.99 -8.07
CA VAL A 226 6.92 13.29 -6.66
C VAL A 226 8.18 12.53 -6.24
N ILE A 227 8.28 11.24 -6.59
CA ILE A 227 9.46 10.41 -6.35
C ILE A 227 10.71 11.04 -6.95
N MET A 228 10.67 11.50 -8.21
CA MET A 228 11.80 12.15 -8.87
C MET A 228 12.32 13.36 -8.08
N ASN A 229 11.40 14.23 -7.62
CA ASN A 229 11.76 15.41 -6.85
C ASN A 229 12.37 15.03 -5.49
N ARG A 230 11.78 14.06 -4.78
CA ARG A 230 12.29 13.59 -3.49
C ARG A 230 13.64 12.88 -3.60
N TYR A 231 13.84 12.08 -4.64
CA TYR A 231 15.11 11.43 -4.95
C TYR A 231 16.20 12.47 -5.16
N ALA A 232 15.93 13.49 -5.98
CA ALA A 232 16.90 14.54 -6.25
C ALA A 232 17.24 15.40 -5.02
N SER A 233 16.29 15.57 -4.09
CA SER A 233 16.55 16.26 -2.82
C SER A 233 17.17 15.37 -1.74
N GLY A 234 17.47 14.11 -2.04
CA GLY A 234 18.03 13.16 -1.07
C GLY A 234 17.09 12.79 0.08
N ASN A 235 15.77 12.93 -0.11
CA ASN A 235 14.76 12.71 0.92
C ASN A 235 13.57 11.87 0.43
N PRO A 236 13.80 10.63 -0.05
CA PRO A 236 12.72 9.70 -0.40
C PRO A 236 11.91 9.26 0.82
N GLU A 237 10.66 8.84 0.61
CA GLU A 237 9.84 8.24 1.65
C GLU A 237 10.52 6.98 2.23
N THR A 238 10.25 6.65 3.50
CA THR A 238 10.86 5.49 4.17
C THR A 238 9.85 4.37 4.39
N ILE A 239 10.27 3.14 4.11
CA ILE A 239 9.52 1.90 4.32
C ILE A 239 10.33 1.01 5.25
N TYR A 240 9.77 0.63 6.39
CA TYR A 240 10.37 -0.31 7.33
C TYR A 240 9.68 -1.67 7.21
N ILE A 241 10.43 -2.72 6.90
CA ILE A 241 9.90 -4.05 6.63
C ILE A 241 10.40 -5.04 7.69
N SER A 242 9.47 -5.77 8.27
CA SER A 242 9.73 -6.96 9.07
C SER A 242 8.98 -8.16 8.51
N SER A 243 9.43 -9.37 8.84
CA SER A 243 8.79 -10.61 8.41
C SER A 243 8.78 -11.64 9.53
N ASP A 244 7.72 -12.44 9.54
CA ASP A 244 7.69 -13.70 10.28
C ASP A 244 8.43 -14.79 9.50
N ARG A 245 8.53 -15.99 10.09
CA ARG A 245 8.98 -17.22 9.43
C ARG A 245 7.87 -17.74 8.51
N LEU A 246 8.04 -17.50 7.22
CA LEU A 246 7.11 -17.96 6.19
C LEU A 246 7.40 -19.42 5.82
N SER A 247 6.33 -20.21 5.62
CA SER A 247 6.47 -21.58 5.11
C SER A 247 6.79 -21.56 3.61
N GLY A 248 7.81 -22.32 3.20
CA GLY A 248 8.19 -22.47 1.79
C GLY A 248 8.82 -21.23 1.15
N VAL A 249 9.22 -20.23 1.94
CA VAL A 249 9.83 -18.98 1.46
C VAL A 249 10.95 -18.56 2.41
N ASP A 250 12.11 -18.23 1.84
CA ASP A 250 13.13 -17.49 2.58
C ASP A 250 12.66 -16.04 2.77
N GLY A 251 12.20 -15.73 3.99
CA GLY A 251 11.68 -14.41 4.33
C GLY A 251 12.72 -13.29 4.18
N ARG A 252 14.01 -13.58 4.42
CA ARG A 252 15.08 -12.58 4.25
C ARG A 252 15.27 -12.27 2.77
N SER A 253 15.43 -13.30 1.94
CA SER A 253 15.55 -13.18 0.50
C SER A 253 14.36 -12.43 -0.11
N LEU A 254 13.13 -12.75 0.34
CA LEU A 254 11.92 -12.05 -0.09
C LEU A 254 11.98 -10.54 0.19
N MET A 255 12.30 -10.13 1.43
CA MET A 255 12.38 -8.72 1.78
C MET A 255 13.48 -8.00 0.99
N GLU A 256 14.60 -8.67 0.74
CA GLU A 256 15.70 -8.15 -0.06
C GLU A 256 15.31 -7.95 -1.54
N SER A 257 14.56 -8.89 -2.13
CA SER A 257 14.02 -8.72 -3.48
C SER A 257 13.00 -7.58 -3.56
N ILE A 258 12.13 -7.43 -2.57
CA ILE A 258 11.20 -6.29 -2.48
C ILE A 258 11.98 -4.97 -2.38
N ARG A 259 13.04 -4.91 -1.54
CA ARG A 259 13.91 -3.75 -1.42
C ARG A 259 14.58 -3.39 -2.76
N ALA A 260 15.11 -4.39 -3.46
CA ALA A 260 15.76 -4.18 -4.76
C ALA A 260 14.78 -3.65 -5.81
N GLU A 261 13.55 -4.19 -5.84
CA GLU A 261 12.48 -3.79 -6.76
C GLU A 261 11.98 -2.36 -6.49
N ILE A 262 11.88 -1.97 -5.21
CA ILE A 262 11.55 -0.59 -4.81
C ILE A 262 12.64 0.39 -5.29
N SER A 263 13.90 -0.01 -5.22
CA SER A 263 15.06 0.75 -5.73
C SER A 263 15.07 2.21 -5.25
N GLY A 264 15.49 3.16 -6.09
CA GLY A 264 15.54 4.59 -5.76
C GLY A 264 14.19 5.26 -5.46
N SER A 265 13.07 4.53 -5.54
CA SER A 265 11.73 5.10 -5.36
C SER A 265 11.41 5.40 -3.89
N ALA A 266 11.96 4.63 -2.95
CA ALA A 266 11.82 4.83 -1.51
C ALA A 266 13.03 4.23 -0.78
N ARG A 267 13.34 4.74 0.42
CA ARG A 267 14.34 4.13 1.29
C ARG A 267 13.72 2.94 2.03
N VAL A 268 14.28 1.75 1.84
CA VAL A 268 13.80 0.53 2.53
C VAL A 268 14.77 0.12 3.63
N ILE A 269 14.23 -0.07 4.84
CA ILE A 269 14.94 -0.57 6.01
C ILE A 269 14.36 -1.94 6.34
N ILE A 270 15.19 -2.97 6.43
CA ILE A 270 14.77 -4.32 6.80
C ILE A 270 15.14 -4.56 8.26
N ASP A 271 14.18 -4.98 9.07
CA ASP A 271 14.37 -5.37 10.46
C ASP A 271 15.44 -6.47 10.57
N GLU A 272 16.44 -6.24 11.41
CA GLU A 272 17.61 -7.11 11.54
C GLU A 272 17.26 -8.49 12.12
N LYS A 273 16.21 -8.56 12.92
CA LYS A 273 15.74 -9.81 13.53
C LYS A 273 14.88 -10.64 12.59
N SER A 274 14.49 -10.10 11.43
CA SER A 274 13.60 -10.77 10.50
C SER A 274 14.37 -11.72 9.55
N PRO A 275 13.82 -12.91 9.25
CA PRO A 275 12.50 -13.40 9.64
C PRO A 275 12.46 -14.01 11.06
N ALA A 276 11.52 -13.56 11.90
CA ALA A 276 11.29 -14.12 13.23
C ALA A 276 9.89 -13.77 13.78
N PRO A 277 9.33 -14.58 14.70
CA PRO A 277 8.05 -14.28 15.34
C PRO A 277 8.02 -12.91 16.03
N GLY A 278 6.88 -12.23 16.01
CA GLY A 278 6.71 -10.89 16.61
C GLY A 278 7.01 -9.75 15.65
N GLU A 279 6.99 -10.03 14.35
CA GLU A 279 7.18 -9.12 13.23
C GLU A 279 6.29 -7.89 13.29
N ALA A 280 4.99 -8.06 13.58
CA ALA A 280 4.06 -6.94 13.63
C ALA A 280 4.43 -5.91 14.72
N ASP A 281 4.80 -6.40 15.89
CA ASP A 281 5.28 -5.59 17.02
C ASP A 281 6.58 -4.86 16.67
N ARG A 282 7.53 -5.56 16.04
CA ARG A 282 8.81 -4.97 15.62
C ARG A 282 8.62 -3.92 14.54
N ALA A 283 7.78 -4.17 13.53
CA ALA A 283 7.46 -3.20 12.50
C ALA A 283 7.01 -1.87 13.11
N ILE A 284 6.05 -1.93 14.05
CA ILE A 284 5.45 -0.72 14.61
C ILE A 284 6.39 -0.02 15.61
N LYS A 285 7.12 -0.78 16.42
CA LYS A 285 8.01 -0.22 17.46
C LYS A 285 9.32 0.34 16.91
N ASN A 286 9.88 -0.27 15.87
CA ASN A 286 11.22 0.05 15.37
C ASN A 286 11.21 0.94 14.12
N ALA A 287 10.08 1.08 13.43
CA ALA A 287 9.97 1.94 12.26
C ALA A 287 10.27 3.41 12.62
N PRO A 288 11.09 4.12 11.82
CA PRO A 288 11.33 5.55 12.02
C PRO A 288 10.04 6.37 11.98
N LYS A 289 10.01 7.50 12.68
CA LYS A 289 8.89 8.46 12.55
C LYS A 289 8.76 8.95 11.10
N GLY A 290 7.54 9.15 10.62
CA GLY A 290 7.23 9.53 9.25
C GLY A 290 7.54 8.42 8.23
N SER A 291 7.48 7.15 8.65
CA SER A 291 7.69 6.01 7.75
C SER A 291 6.46 5.10 7.70
N LEU A 292 6.44 4.26 6.67
CA LEU A 292 5.49 3.17 6.52
C LEU A 292 6.01 1.93 7.26
N ALA A 293 5.29 1.46 8.28
CA ALA A 293 5.63 0.22 8.97
C ALA A 293 4.96 -0.98 8.29
N VAL A 294 5.75 -1.96 7.87
CA VAL A 294 5.30 -3.11 7.10
C VAL A 294 5.65 -4.38 7.85
N TYR A 295 4.67 -5.27 8.00
CA TYR A 295 4.90 -6.61 8.51
C TYR A 295 4.37 -7.66 7.54
N ILE A 296 5.21 -8.65 7.25
CA ILE A 296 4.93 -9.75 6.32
C ILE A 296 4.72 -11.02 7.14
N ALA A 297 3.52 -11.60 7.05
CA ALA A 297 3.19 -12.82 7.80
C ALA A 297 2.08 -13.62 7.12
N ALA A 298 1.92 -14.88 7.54
CA ALA A 298 0.70 -15.63 7.28
C ALA A 298 -0.47 -15.06 8.12
N ALA A 299 -1.70 -15.36 7.72
CA ALA A 299 -2.88 -14.87 8.40
C ALA A 299 -2.98 -15.43 9.84
N CYS A 300 -2.80 -14.56 10.83
CA CYS A 300 -3.02 -14.87 12.25
C CYS A 300 -4.03 -13.87 12.86
N PRO A 301 -5.24 -14.31 13.24
CA PRO A 301 -6.23 -13.41 13.82
C PRO A 301 -5.81 -12.86 15.19
N GLY A 302 -5.02 -13.62 15.95
CA GLY A 302 -4.43 -13.13 17.20
C GLY A 302 -3.54 -11.92 16.94
N THR A 303 -2.61 -12.02 15.98
CA THR A 303 -1.71 -10.92 15.61
C THR A 303 -2.50 -9.72 15.06
N MET A 304 -3.49 -9.95 14.18
CA MET A 304 -4.34 -8.88 13.66
C MET A 304 -5.09 -8.16 14.80
N TYR A 305 -5.68 -8.91 15.73
CA TYR A 305 -6.37 -8.34 16.88
C TYR A 305 -5.41 -7.59 17.80
N GLY A 306 -4.22 -8.15 18.07
CA GLY A 306 -3.16 -7.53 18.88
C GLY A 306 -2.68 -6.21 18.29
N VAL A 307 -2.40 -6.17 16.99
CA VAL A 307 -2.03 -4.94 16.26
C VAL A 307 -3.15 -3.90 16.37
N VAL A 308 -4.37 -4.25 15.98
CA VAL A 308 -5.47 -3.27 15.97
C VAL A 308 -5.77 -2.78 17.40
N SER A 309 -5.95 -3.68 18.37
CA SER A 309 -6.24 -3.28 19.76
C SER A 309 -5.08 -2.49 20.37
N GLY A 310 -3.84 -2.90 20.11
CA GLY A 310 -2.61 -2.23 20.53
C GLY A 310 -2.49 -0.83 19.97
N VAL A 311 -2.76 -0.63 18.68
CA VAL A 311 -2.68 0.68 18.01
C VAL A 311 -3.81 1.60 18.47
N LYS A 312 -5.04 1.11 18.56
CA LYS A 312 -6.19 1.95 18.91
C LYS A 312 -6.16 2.39 20.37
N LYS A 313 -5.91 1.47 21.29
CA LYS A 313 -6.11 1.69 22.73
C LYS A 313 -5.02 1.11 23.64
N GLY A 314 -3.99 0.48 23.07
CA GLY A 314 -3.05 -0.32 23.84
C GLY A 314 -1.58 0.08 23.70
N TYR A 315 -0.72 -0.92 23.89
CA TYR A 315 0.73 -0.76 24.05
C TYR A 315 1.48 -0.32 22.77
N LEU A 316 0.83 -0.35 21.60
CA LEU A 316 1.43 0.07 20.33
C LEU A 316 1.08 1.52 19.96
N ARG A 317 0.10 2.14 20.64
CA ARG A 317 -0.45 3.45 20.24
C ARG A 317 0.58 4.57 20.15
N SER A 318 1.48 4.66 21.13
CA SER A 318 2.51 5.72 21.15
C SER A 318 3.50 5.57 19.99
N TYR A 319 3.93 4.34 19.70
CA TYR A 319 4.80 4.03 18.56
C TYR A 319 4.11 4.31 17.23
N ALA A 320 2.86 3.86 17.09
CA ALA A 320 2.08 4.04 15.88
C ALA A 320 1.74 5.51 15.56
N SER A 321 1.62 6.37 16.58
CA SER A 321 1.29 7.79 16.39
C SER A 321 2.31 8.57 15.56
N GLY A 322 3.55 8.08 15.48
CA GLY A 322 4.61 8.70 14.69
C GLY A 322 4.74 8.15 13.27
N LEU A 323 3.92 7.17 12.86
CA LEU A 323 4.02 6.51 11.57
C LEU A 323 3.06 7.14 10.55
N ASP A 324 3.43 7.08 9.28
CA ASP A 324 2.56 7.50 8.18
C ASP A 324 1.51 6.42 7.86
N GLY A 325 1.81 5.16 8.13
CA GLY A 325 0.88 4.07 7.92
C GLY A 325 1.41 2.73 8.45
N ILE A 326 0.50 1.78 8.59
CA ILE A 326 0.81 0.39 8.94
C ILE A 326 0.27 -0.51 7.83
N VAL A 327 1.11 -1.38 7.29
CA VAL A 327 0.78 -2.33 6.22
C VAL A 327 0.95 -3.75 6.72
N TYR A 328 -0.09 -4.54 6.52
CA TYR A 328 -0.03 -5.98 6.60
C TYR A 328 0.11 -6.59 5.20
N VAL A 329 1.13 -7.42 5.00
CA VAL A 329 1.33 -8.17 3.76
C VAL A 329 1.08 -9.66 4.04
N ASN A 330 -0.05 -10.16 3.55
CA ASN A 330 -0.45 -11.55 3.71
C ASN A 330 0.23 -12.43 2.66
N TYR A 331 1.34 -13.06 3.04
CA TYR A 331 2.03 -14.09 2.24
C TYR A 331 1.57 -15.52 2.56
N GLY A 332 0.49 -15.68 3.33
CA GLY A 332 -0.13 -16.98 3.59
C GLY A 332 -1.03 -17.47 2.45
N SER A 333 -1.49 -18.72 2.55
CA SER A 333 -2.39 -19.35 1.56
C SER A 333 -3.84 -18.85 1.64
N LEU A 334 -4.26 -18.29 2.79
CA LEU A 334 -5.63 -17.85 3.03
C LEU A 334 -5.95 -16.52 2.34
N ASN A 335 -7.10 -16.42 1.67
CA ASN A 335 -7.62 -15.15 1.14
C ASN A 335 -8.42 -14.39 2.19
N LEU A 336 -7.92 -13.29 2.73
CA LEU A 336 -8.68 -12.54 3.73
C LEU A 336 -9.86 -11.80 3.13
N THR A 337 -9.78 -11.43 1.85
CA THR A 337 -10.86 -10.73 1.16
C THR A 337 -12.10 -11.60 0.94
N SER A 338 -11.95 -12.93 0.80
CA SER A 338 -13.08 -13.86 0.70
C SER A 338 -13.33 -14.67 1.97
N THR A 339 -12.61 -14.38 3.06
CA THR A 339 -12.81 -15.06 4.34
C THR A 339 -13.87 -14.30 5.14
N GLY A 340 -15.02 -14.93 5.40
CA GLY A 340 -16.07 -14.35 6.25
C GLY A 340 -15.76 -14.45 7.74
N TYR A 341 -14.99 -15.47 8.14
CA TYR A 341 -14.60 -15.71 9.53
C TYR A 341 -13.26 -16.43 9.59
N LEU A 342 -12.34 -15.87 10.36
CA LEU A 342 -11.01 -16.40 10.63
C LEU A 342 -10.96 -16.87 12.09
N PRO A 343 -11.01 -18.19 12.36
CA PRO A 343 -10.98 -18.73 13.72
C PRO A 343 -9.61 -18.50 14.37
N ARG A 344 -9.60 -18.38 15.70
CA ARG A 344 -8.38 -18.31 16.52
C ARG A 344 -7.30 -19.28 16.02
N ALA A 345 -6.07 -18.77 15.92
CA ALA A 345 -4.94 -19.55 15.43
C ALA A 345 -4.54 -20.65 16.42
N TRP A 346 -3.85 -21.65 15.89
CA TRP A 346 -3.54 -22.91 16.57
C TRP A 346 -2.45 -22.78 17.62
N ASP A 347 -1.56 -21.80 17.46
CA ASP A 347 -0.43 -21.46 18.32
C ASP A 347 -0.64 -20.13 19.05
N ASP A 348 -1.85 -19.57 18.99
CA ASP A 348 -2.21 -18.33 19.65
C ASP A 348 -2.19 -18.55 21.17
N ASN A 349 -1.05 -18.34 21.82
CA ASN A 349 -0.91 -18.49 23.28
C ASN A 349 -0.95 -17.15 24.00
N PHE A 350 -1.16 -16.05 23.27
CA PHE A 350 -1.12 -14.69 23.78
C PHE A 350 -2.51 -14.07 23.91
N SER A 351 -3.46 -14.42 23.04
CA SER A 351 -4.83 -13.93 23.12
C SER A 351 -5.61 -14.51 24.31
N SER A 352 -6.58 -13.75 24.82
CA SER A 352 -7.51 -14.20 25.87
C SER A 352 -8.21 -15.52 25.50
N THR A 353 -8.52 -16.36 26.50
CA THR A 353 -9.30 -17.60 26.33
C THR A 353 -10.67 -17.35 25.70
N TYR A 354 -11.22 -16.13 25.84
CA TYR A 354 -12.49 -15.74 25.24
C TYR A 354 -12.40 -15.31 23.78
N PHE A 355 -11.21 -15.08 23.22
CA PHE A 355 -11.05 -14.69 21.83
C PHE A 355 -11.29 -15.89 20.91
N ALA A 356 -12.35 -15.83 20.10
CA ALA A 356 -12.73 -16.93 19.21
C ALA A 356 -12.20 -16.75 17.78
N GLY A 357 -11.99 -15.51 17.35
CA GLY A 357 -11.52 -15.19 16.00
C GLY A 357 -11.97 -13.81 15.52
N ILE A 358 -11.82 -13.58 14.22
CA ILE A 358 -12.18 -12.32 13.55
C ILE A 358 -13.19 -12.60 12.44
N LYS A 359 -14.31 -11.90 12.47
CA LYS A 359 -15.26 -11.80 11.34
C LYS A 359 -14.72 -10.82 10.31
N GLU A 360 -14.93 -11.09 9.02
CA GLU A 360 -14.52 -10.22 7.91
C GLU A 360 -13.07 -9.66 8.07
N PRO A 361 -12.04 -10.49 8.26
CA PRO A 361 -10.68 -10.05 8.63
C PRO A 361 -10.08 -8.98 7.72
N SER A 362 -10.31 -9.03 6.41
CA SER A 362 -9.83 -7.97 5.51
C SER A 362 -10.49 -6.62 5.77
N ARG A 363 -11.78 -6.61 6.12
CA ARG A 363 -12.51 -5.39 6.48
C ARG A 363 -12.13 -4.92 7.87
N PHE A 364 -11.93 -5.83 8.81
CA PHE A 364 -11.42 -5.51 10.14
C PHE A 364 -10.12 -4.70 10.07
N LEU A 365 -9.15 -5.13 9.24
CA LEU A 365 -7.90 -4.42 9.04
C LEU A 365 -8.10 -3.06 8.34
N ARG A 366 -8.85 -3.03 7.23
CA ARG A 366 -9.08 -1.80 6.46
C ARG A 366 -9.84 -0.73 7.24
N ASP A 367 -10.90 -1.11 7.95
CA ASP A 367 -11.69 -0.19 8.78
C ASP A 367 -10.87 0.27 10.00
N ALA A 368 -9.86 -0.51 10.42
CA ALA A 368 -8.87 -0.09 11.40
C ALA A 368 -7.77 0.82 10.81
N GLY A 369 -7.81 1.16 9.52
CA GLY A 369 -6.77 1.95 8.85
C GLY A 369 -5.46 1.18 8.64
N ILE A 370 -5.46 -0.14 8.80
CA ILE A 370 -4.33 -1.02 8.45
C ILE A 370 -4.44 -1.37 6.97
N LEU A 371 -3.44 -0.99 6.20
CA LEU A 371 -3.36 -1.24 4.76
C LEU A 371 -3.07 -2.73 4.51
N LEU A 372 -3.64 -3.30 3.46
CA LEU A 372 -3.57 -4.74 3.18
C LEU A 372 -3.03 -5.02 1.78
N ILE A 373 -2.01 -5.86 1.70
CA ILE A 373 -1.46 -6.42 0.46
C ILE A 373 -1.62 -7.94 0.50
N GLU A 374 -2.27 -8.51 -0.52
CA GLU A 374 -2.43 -9.95 -0.70
C GLU A 374 -1.92 -10.36 -2.10
N PRO A 375 -0.61 -10.60 -2.29
CA PRO A 375 -0.01 -10.82 -3.60
C PRO A 375 -0.18 -12.27 -4.11
N ARG A 376 -1.15 -13.02 -3.57
CA ARG A 376 -1.38 -14.43 -3.91
C ARG A 376 -1.82 -14.63 -5.37
N SER A 377 -1.76 -15.88 -5.85
CA SER A 377 -2.16 -16.29 -7.21
C SER A 377 -1.27 -15.76 -8.35
N PHE A 378 -0.08 -15.26 -8.02
CA PHE A 378 0.92 -14.81 -8.98
C PHE A 378 2.24 -15.59 -8.84
N SER A 379 3.06 -15.58 -9.90
CA SER A 379 4.44 -16.07 -9.83
C SER A 379 5.25 -15.27 -8.81
N ARG A 380 6.32 -15.84 -8.26
CA ARG A 380 7.12 -15.20 -7.19
C ARG A 380 7.53 -13.77 -7.54
N ASP A 381 8.06 -13.57 -8.75
CA ASP A 381 8.51 -12.26 -9.22
C ASP A 381 7.36 -11.26 -9.31
N GLU A 382 6.19 -11.70 -9.77
CA GLU A 382 4.99 -10.87 -9.83
C GLU A 382 4.44 -10.56 -8.44
N GLN A 383 4.58 -11.47 -7.46
CA GLN A 383 4.25 -11.16 -6.05
C GLN A 383 5.15 -10.06 -5.50
N ILE A 384 6.46 -10.14 -5.78
CA ILE A 384 7.46 -9.14 -5.37
C ILE A 384 7.14 -7.80 -6.02
N HIS A 385 6.95 -7.78 -7.34
CA HIS A 385 6.63 -6.57 -8.11
C HIS A 385 5.36 -5.88 -7.59
N ARG A 386 4.26 -6.63 -7.40
CA ARG A 386 3.01 -6.07 -6.88
C ARG A 386 3.11 -5.58 -5.45
N THR A 387 3.90 -6.26 -4.63
CA THR A 387 4.17 -5.83 -3.25
C THR A 387 4.96 -4.54 -3.24
N ALA A 388 6.07 -4.46 -4.00
CA ALA A 388 6.87 -3.25 -4.16
C ALA A 388 6.04 -2.06 -4.65
N MET A 389 5.25 -2.25 -5.71
CA MET A 389 4.35 -1.22 -6.26
C MET A 389 3.42 -0.65 -5.19
N LYS A 390 2.69 -1.52 -4.47
CA LYS A 390 1.75 -1.07 -3.44
C LYS A 390 2.45 -0.41 -2.25
N LEU A 391 3.62 -0.91 -1.85
CA LEU A 391 4.39 -0.30 -0.77
C LEU A 391 4.89 1.09 -1.15
N ILE A 392 5.34 1.30 -2.39
CA ILE A 392 5.68 2.64 -2.91
C ILE A 392 4.44 3.54 -2.84
N ASP A 393 3.32 3.12 -3.42
CA ASP A 393 2.10 3.93 -3.45
C ASP A 393 1.64 4.30 -2.03
N TYR A 394 1.68 3.35 -1.09
CA TYR A 394 1.33 3.60 0.32
C TYR A 394 2.33 4.51 1.03
N ALA A 395 3.64 4.37 0.80
CA ALA A 395 4.63 5.27 1.41
C ALA A 395 4.38 6.73 1.02
N TYR A 396 3.97 6.96 -0.23
CA TYR A 396 3.67 8.29 -0.74
C TYR A 396 2.24 8.75 -0.48
N SER A 397 1.30 7.90 -0.03
CA SER A 397 -0.12 8.27 0.13
C SER A 397 -0.72 8.08 1.51
N ALA A 398 -0.12 7.27 2.38
CA ALA A 398 -0.60 7.05 3.74
C ALA A 398 -0.31 8.25 4.64
N GLU A 399 -1.26 8.58 5.51
CA GLU A 399 -1.23 9.77 6.36
C GLU A 399 -1.87 9.54 7.74
N GLY A 400 -1.62 8.37 8.34
CA GLY A 400 -2.00 8.09 9.73
C GLY A 400 -3.42 7.57 9.90
N GLU A 401 -4.05 7.03 8.85
CA GLU A 401 -5.41 6.48 8.92
C GLU A 401 -5.56 5.39 10.00
N HIS A 402 -4.47 4.68 10.36
CA HIS A 402 -4.45 3.72 11.46
C HIS A 402 -4.70 4.32 12.85
N MET A 403 -4.67 5.65 13.00
CA MET A 403 -4.98 6.33 14.26
C MET A 403 -6.45 6.72 14.41
N VAL A 404 -7.27 6.60 13.36
CA VAL A 404 -8.71 6.91 13.42
C VAL A 404 -9.42 5.92 14.32
N ASP A 405 -10.29 6.39 15.22
CA ASP A 405 -11.03 5.51 16.13
C ASP A 405 -11.94 4.53 15.37
N MET A 406 -12.12 3.34 15.96
CA MET A 406 -12.92 2.26 15.38
C MET A 406 -13.56 1.42 16.48
N ASP A 407 -14.83 1.07 16.30
CA ASP A 407 -15.46 0.01 17.09
C ASP A 407 -15.11 -1.37 16.54
N THR A 408 -14.35 -2.14 17.32
CA THR A 408 -13.91 -3.49 16.96
C THR A 408 -14.93 -4.57 17.33
N SER A 409 -15.96 -4.25 18.11
CA SER A 409 -16.90 -5.21 18.70
C SER A 409 -17.61 -6.07 17.65
N ARG A 410 -17.97 -5.48 16.50
CA ARG A 410 -18.65 -6.19 15.41
C ARG A 410 -17.76 -7.24 14.71
N TYR A 411 -16.44 -7.05 14.75
CA TYR A 411 -15.46 -7.93 14.10
C TYR A 411 -14.93 -9.02 15.02
N VAL A 412 -14.68 -8.67 16.28
CA VAL A 412 -14.03 -9.58 17.24
C VAL A 412 -15.06 -10.58 17.74
N ALA A 413 -14.91 -11.83 17.33
CA ALA A 413 -15.74 -12.91 17.83
C ALA A 413 -15.23 -13.38 19.18
N ARG A 414 -16.16 -13.58 20.12
CA ARG A 414 -15.87 -14.08 21.46
C ARG A 414 -16.69 -15.31 21.80
N HIS A 415 -16.11 -16.21 22.59
CA HIS A 415 -16.85 -17.28 23.25
C HIS A 415 -17.79 -16.68 24.32
N GLU A 416 -18.99 -17.22 24.46
CA GLU A 416 -19.91 -16.88 25.56
C GLU A 416 -19.63 -17.69 26.83
N ILE A 417 -18.87 -18.77 26.68
CA ILE A 417 -18.43 -19.67 27.75
C ILE A 417 -16.92 -19.73 27.68
N ASP A 418 -16.26 -19.71 28.84
CA ASP A 418 -14.82 -19.95 28.90
C ASP A 418 -14.49 -21.37 28.40
N PRO A 419 -13.73 -21.53 27.31
CA PRO A 419 -13.41 -22.86 26.78
C PRO A 419 -12.69 -23.77 27.78
N THR A 420 -11.99 -23.20 28.77
CA THR A 420 -11.29 -23.97 29.81
C THR A 420 -12.23 -24.81 30.67
N THR A 421 -13.50 -24.41 30.79
CA THR A 421 -14.53 -25.18 31.50
C THR A 421 -14.87 -26.49 30.79
N LEU A 422 -14.75 -26.53 29.46
CA LEU A 422 -14.95 -27.75 28.68
C LEU A 422 -13.82 -28.76 28.89
N SER A 423 -12.61 -28.29 29.22
CA SER A 423 -11.46 -29.15 29.51
C SER A 423 -11.63 -29.95 30.79
N THR A 424 -12.30 -29.40 31.81
CA THR A 424 -12.59 -30.13 33.05
C THR A 424 -13.41 -31.39 32.76
N ASP A 425 -14.47 -31.25 31.96
CA ASP A 425 -15.31 -32.39 31.57
C ASP A 425 -14.62 -33.33 30.57
N ALA A 426 -13.76 -32.79 29.70
CA ALA A 426 -12.91 -33.61 28.84
C ALA A 426 -11.99 -34.54 29.65
N GLN A 427 -11.35 -34.04 30.71
CA GLN A 427 -10.50 -34.85 31.59
C GLN A 427 -11.27 -35.94 32.33
N ARG A 428 -12.55 -35.68 32.68
CA ARG A 428 -13.44 -36.66 33.31
C ARG A 428 -13.78 -37.77 32.31
N LEU A 429 -14.16 -37.41 31.08
CA LEU A 429 -14.43 -38.37 30.01
C LEU A 429 -13.22 -39.24 29.68
N VAL A 430 -12.01 -38.66 29.63
CA VAL A 430 -10.76 -39.43 29.41
C VAL A 430 -10.49 -40.42 30.55
N ARG A 431 -10.90 -40.11 31.78
CA ARG A 431 -10.82 -41.01 32.95
C ARG A 431 -11.97 -42.02 33.05
N GLY A 432 -12.94 -41.99 32.14
CA GLY A 432 -14.14 -42.82 32.22
C GLY A 432 -15.16 -42.34 33.27
N GLU A 433 -15.05 -41.09 33.73
CA GLU A 433 -15.97 -40.46 34.67
C GLU A 433 -17.10 -39.71 33.92
N ALA A 434 -18.26 -39.54 34.58
CA ALA A 434 -19.36 -38.73 34.06
C ALA A 434 -19.01 -37.22 34.07
N THR A 435 -19.45 -36.49 33.05
CA THR A 435 -19.32 -35.01 32.97
C THR A 435 -20.12 -34.30 34.06
N LEU A 436 -19.69 -33.10 34.45
CA LEU A 436 -20.38 -32.20 35.36
C LEU A 436 -21.61 -31.57 34.70
N MET A 437 -21.49 -31.12 33.45
CA MET A 437 -22.65 -30.77 32.63
C MET A 437 -23.22 -32.01 31.92
N PRO A 438 -24.48 -31.99 31.46
CA PRO A 438 -25.02 -33.11 30.69
C PRO A 438 -24.13 -33.41 29.46
N ARG A 439 -23.78 -34.69 29.25
CA ARG A 439 -22.83 -35.11 28.21
C ARG A 439 -23.18 -34.54 26.84
N GLN A 440 -24.46 -34.55 26.48
CA GLN A 440 -24.94 -34.06 25.20
C GLN A 440 -24.78 -32.55 25.02
N GLU A 441 -24.90 -31.79 26.11
CA GLU A 441 -24.62 -30.36 26.14
C GLU A 441 -23.12 -30.11 25.99
N TRP A 442 -22.29 -30.87 26.72
CA TRP A 442 -20.83 -30.79 26.58
C TRP A 442 -20.37 -31.08 25.16
N VAL A 443 -20.84 -32.17 24.55
CA VAL A 443 -20.52 -32.55 23.16
C VAL A 443 -20.93 -31.43 22.20
N TYR A 444 -22.11 -30.84 22.39
CA TYR A 444 -22.58 -29.73 21.56
C TYR A 444 -21.66 -28.50 21.66
N LEU A 445 -21.28 -28.08 22.88
CA LEU A 445 -20.38 -26.93 23.09
C LEU A 445 -18.96 -27.21 22.61
N ALA A 446 -18.42 -28.41 22.90
CA ALA A 446 -17.11 -28.85 22.45
C ALA A 446 -17.03 -28.92 20.91
N SER A 447 -18.10 -29.36 20.25
CA SER A 447 -18.15 -29.43 18.78
C SER A 447 -18.03 -28.05 18.12
N GLN A 448 -18.63 -27.00 18.70
CA GLN A 448 -18.44 -25.61 18.25
C GLN A 448 -16.97 -25.19 18.41
N TYR A 449 -16.41 -25.42 19.60
CA TYR A 449 -15.05 -25.01 19.93
C TYR A 449 -14.02 -25.68 19.05
N ILE A 450 -14.12 -27.00 18.86
CA ILE A 450 -13.20 -27.78 18.02
C ILE A 450 -13.36 -27.40 16.55
N ALA A 451 -14.59 -27.13 16.07
CA ALA A 451 -14.77 -26.57 14.72
C ALA A 451 -14.10 -25.19 14.54
N GLY A 452 -13.74 -24.51 15.64
CA GLY A 452 -13.19 -23.15 15.70
C GLY A 452 -14.23 -22.06 15.65
N LEU A 453 -15.49 -22.41 15.89
CA LEU A 453 -16.57 -21.46 16.00
C LEU A 453 -16.57 -20.85 17.42
N PRO A 454 -17.12 -19.63 17.58
CA PRO A 454 -17.38 -19.10 18.90
C PRO A 454 -18.36 -20.01 19.63
N ILE A 455 -18.08 -20.32 20.89
CA ILE A 455 -18.98 -21.14 21.70
C ILE A 455 -20.18 -20.26 22.04
N ARG A 456 -21.36 -20.65 21.56
CA ARG A 456 -22.63 -20.03 21.87
C ARG A 456 -23.46 -20.96 22.73
N LYS A 457 -24.04 -20.42 23.81
CA LYS A 457 -25.02 -21.16 24.61
C LYS A 457 -26.24 -21.42 23.73
N ASN A 458 -26.75 -22.64 23.75
CA ASN A 458 -28.03 -22.94 23.14
C ASN A 458 -29.13 -22.72 24.18
N ASN A 459 -30.16 -21.96 23.83
CA ASN A 459 -31.32 -21.77 24.69
C ASN A 459 -32.32 -22.93 24.56
N THR A 460 -32.09 -23.86 23.61
CA THR A 460 -32.87 -25.08 23.44
C THR A 460 -32.07 -26.28 23.95
N ALA A 461 -32.73 -27.16 24.71
CA ALA A 461 -32.10 -28.39 25.16
C ALA A 461 -31.74 -29.30 23.98
N ILE A 462 -30.50 -29.80 23.96
CA ILE A 462 -30.06 -30.84 23.03
C ILE A 462 -30.32 -32.19 23.70
N SER A 463 -31.02 -33.10 23.04
CA SER A 463 -31.18 -34.47 23.53
C SER A 463 -30.02 -35.37 23.10
N ASP A 464 -29.77 -36.44 23.84
CA ASP A 464 -28.76 -37.43 23.50
C ASP A 464 -29.25 -38.37 22.36
N ALA A 465 -28.35 -39.21 21.86
CA ALA A 465 -28.65 -40.26 20.88
C ALA A 465 -27.88 -41.56 21.19
N SER A 466 -28.49 -42.70 20.85
CA SER A 466 -27.82 -44.00 20.87
C SER A 466 -26.63 -43.99 19.91
N SER A 467 -25.49 -44.49 20.36
CA SER A 467 -24.30 -44.58 19.51
C SER A 467 -24.49 -45.67 18.46
N SER A 468 -24.19 -45.35 17.20
CA SER A 468 -24.05 -46.37 16.17
C SER A 468 -22.68 -47.04 16.25
N ILE A 469 -22.58 -48.27 15.74
CA ILE A 469 -21.32 -49.01 15.68
C ILE A 469 -20.26 -48.17 14.96
N ASN A 470 -19.11 -47.99 15.60
CA ASN A 470 -17.94 -47.37 14.99
C ASN A 470 -17.30 -48.33 13.98
N THR A 471 -17.12 -47.86 12.75
CA THR A 471 -16.43 -48.60 11.68
C THR A 471 -15.17 -47.89 11.20
N TYR A 472 -14.84 -46.72 11.76
CA TYR A 472 -13.62 -45.98 11.46
C TYR A 472 -12.50 -46.36 12.43
N THR A 473 -11.34 -46.72 11.89
CA THR A 473 -10.09 -46.88 12.63
C THR A 473 -8.97 -46.21 11.86
N GLY A 474 -8.23 -45.30 12.49
CA GLY A 474 -7.16 -44.56 11.82
C GLY A 474 -6.79 -43.25 12.50
N THR A 475 -6.09 -42.40 11.77
CA THR A 475 -5.69 -41.06 12.20
C THR A 475 -6.41 -40.01 11.37
N LEU A 476 -7.04 -39.05 12.03
CA LEU A 476 -7.63 -37.87 11.41
C LEU A 476 -6.70 -36.69 11.55
N SER A 477 -6.40 -36.00 10.46
CA SER A 477 -5.75 -34.69 10.49
C SER A 477 -6.60 -33.64 11.19
N ARG A 478 -5.98 -32.52 11.55
CA ARG A 478 -6.66 -31.34 12.10
C ARG A 478 -7.83 -30.87 11.24
N THR A 479 -7.67 -30.85 9.93
CA THR A 479 -8.75 -30.44 9.03
C THR A 479 -9.94 -31.40 9.14
N GLU A 480 -9.67 -32.70 9.21
CA GLU A 480 -10.71 -33.74 9.24
C GLU A 480 -11.45 -33.80 10.57
N TYR A 481 -10.77 -33.81 11.72
CA TYR A 481 -11.48 -33.88 13.00
C TYR A 481 -12.28 -32.60 13.29
N ARG A 482 -11.83 -31.44 12.79
CA ARG A 482 -12.59 -30.18 12.90
C ARG A 482 -13.83 -30.19 12.03
N ASP A 483 -13.74 -30.85 10.88
CA ASP A 483 -14.91 -31.06 10.02
C ASP A 483 -15.91 -32.03 10.67
N VAL A 484 -15.45 -33.09 11.32
CA VAL A 484 -16.31 -33.96 12.16
C VAL A 484 -17.02 -33.14 13.23
N ALA A 485 -16.28 -32.31 13.98
CA ALA A 485 -16.85 -31.41 14.99
C ALA A 485 -17.90 -30.45 14.40
N ARG A 486 -17.62 -29.84 13.24
CA ARG A 486 -18.58 -28.98 12.55
C ARG A 486 -19.87 -29.72 12.19
N ARG A 487 -19.77 -30.94 11.66
CA ARG A 487 -20.95 -31.75 11.31
C ARG A 487 -21.76 -32.15 12.54
N VAL A 488 -21.12 -32.47 13.66
CA VAL A 488 -21.82 -32.71 14.94
C VAL A 488 -22.58 -31.46 15.37
N TYR A 489 -21.93 -30.29 15.36
CA TYR A 489 -22.57 -29.02 15.71
C TYR A 489 -23.77 -28.71 14.80
N GLU A 490 -23.59 -28.76 13.48
CA GLU A 490 -24.62 -28.41 12.50
C GLU A 490 -25.82 -29.36 12.56
N PHE A 491 -25.57 -30.67 12.68
CA PHE A 491 -26.63 -31.66 12.87
C PHE A 491 -27.39 -31.37 14.16
N SER A 492 -26.68 -31.19 15.28
CA SER A 492 -27.31 -31.01 16.59
C SER A 492 -28.12 -29.74 16.67
N ARG A 493 -27.60 -28.64 16.11
CA ARG A 493 -28.32 -27.37 16.00
C ARG A 493 -29.60 -27.50 15.18
N THR A 494 -29.56 -28.26 14.09
CA THR A 494 -30.70 -28.41 13.17
C THR A 494 -31.76 -29.37 13.72
N ASN A 495 -31.35 -30.43 14.40
CA ASN A 495 -32.23 -31.54 14.80
C ASN A 495 -32.59 -31.55 16.29
N GLY A 496 -32.02 -30.66 17.11
CA GLY A 496 -32.25 -30.64 18.56
C GLY A 496 -31.71 -31.86 19.31
N ARG A 497 -30.88 -32.70 18.66
CA ARG A 497 -30.30 -33.92 19.24
C ARG A 497 -28.93 -34.23 18.66
N LEU A 498 -28.09 -34.94 19.40
CA LEU A 498 -26.81 -35.41 18.88
C LEU A 498 -26.98 -36.39 17.68
N PRO A 499 -26.06 -36.41 16.72
CA PRO A 499 -26.03 -37.46 15.70
C PRO A 499 -25.55 -38.79 16.31
N SER A 500 -26.17 -39.90 15.91
CA SER A 500 -25.74 -41.23 16.35
C SER A 500 -24.37 -41.65 15.77
N TYR A 501 -23.95 -41.03 14.67
CA TYR A 501 -22.61 -41.15 14.06
C TYR A 501 -22.32 -39.96 13.13
N VAL A 502 -21.04 -39.80 12.77
CA VAL A 502 -20.61 -38.96 11.65
C VAL A 502 -19.90 -39.81 10.60
N GLN A 503 -20.23 -39.58 9.33
CA GLN A 503 -19.63 -40.29 8.20
C GLN A 503 -18.24 -39.70 7.87
N VAL A 504 -17.20 -40.53 7.79
CA VAL A 504 -15.86 -40.15 7.32
C VAL A 504 -15.41 -41.13 6.24
N GLY A 505 -15.38 -40.67 4.98
CA GLY A 505 -15.24 -41.57 3.84
C GLY A 505 -16.38 -42.60 3.81
N ALA A 506 -16.04 -43.87 3.66
CA ALA A 506 -17.01 -44.98 3.72
C ALA A 506 -17.33 -45.45 5.16
N ALA A 507 -16.57 -44.99 6.16
CA ALA A 507 -16.69 -45.42 7.55
C ALA A 507 -17.50 -44.45 8.42
N LYS A 508 -17.91 -44.92 9.60
CA LYS A 508 -18.70 -44.19 10.59
C LYS A 508 -17.92 -44.03 11.87
N ILE A 509 -17.93 -42.83 12.42
CA ILE A 509 -17.48 -42.56 13.80
C ILE A 509 -18.73 -42.48 14.67
N GLY A 510 -18.88 -43.41 15.60
CA GLY A 510 -20.02 -43.48 16.53
C GLY A 510 -20.06 -42.31 17.53
N ARG A 511 -21.20 -42.13 18.19
CA ARG A 511 -21.44 -41.05 19.16
C ARG A 511 -20.50 -41.10 20.35
N ASP A 512 -20.22 -42.29 20.86
CA ASP A 512 -19.24 -42.48 21.92
C ASP A 512 -17.81 -42.16 21.44
N GLU A 513 -17.44 -42.57 20.23
CA GLU A 513 -16.08 -42.40 19.70
C GLU A 513 -15.75 -40.95 19.37
N TYR A 514 -16.65 -40.19 18.74
CA TYR A 514 -16.36 -38.77 18.52
C TYR A 514 -16.41 -37.98 19.83
N THR A 515 -17.16 -38.42 20.84
CA THR A 515 -17.16 -37.81 22.18
C THR A 515 -15.79 -38.00 22.84
N ALA A 516 -15.26 -39.22 22.83
CA ALA A 516 -13.93 -39.52 23.33
C ALA A 516 -12.84 -38.76 22.57
N MET A 517 -12.95 -38.68 21.23
CA MET A 517 -12.04 -37.89 20.39
C MET A 517 -12.07 -36.41 20.78
N PHE A 518 -13.25 -35.81 20.96
CA PHE A 518 -13.35 -34.40 21.39
C PHE A 518 -12.71 -34.19 22.77
N ALA A 519 -12.88 -35.14 23.69
CA ALA A 519 -12.32 -35.05 25.03
C ALA A 519 -10.78 -35.10 24.97
N GLN A 520 -10.23 -36.01 24.19
CA GLN A 520 -8.78 -36.10 23.96
C GLN A 520 -8.20 -34.81 23.37
N ILE A 521 -8.92 -34.16 22.44
CA ILE A 521 -8.48 -32.92 21.79
C ILE A 521 -8.34 -31.77 22.81
N ILE A 522 -9.31 -31.59 23.71
CA ILE A 522 -9.41 -30.36 24.52
C ILE A 522 -9.10 -30.55 26.02
N GLN A 523 -8.78 -31.76 26.50
CA GLN A 523 -8.50 -32.01 27.93
C GLN A 523 -7.40 -31.15 28.53
N ASN A 524 -6.45 -30.67 27.72
CA ASN A 524 -5.32 -29.87 28.19
C ASN A 524 -5.49 -28.36 27.99
N HIS A 525 -6.61 -27.91 27.41
CA HIS A 525 -6.91 -26.50 27.12
C HIS A 525 -7.33 -25.71 28.37
N THR A 526 -6.52 -25.79 29.43
CA THR A 526 -6.83 -25.29 30.79
C THR A 526 -6.52 -23.81 30.99
N ASP A 527 -5.72 -23.21 30.12
CA ASP A 527 -5.40 -21.80 30.10
C ASP A 527 -4.92 -21.37 28.70
N ARG A 528 -4.79 -20.06 28.46
CA ARG A 528 -4.42 -19.52 27.14
C ARG A 528 -3.13 -20.11 26.55
N SER A 529 -2.17 -20.54 27.39
CA SER A 529 -0.89 -21.09 26.94
C SER A 529 -0.97 -22.56 26.50
N ARG A 530 -2.05 -23.26 26.86
CA ARG A 530 -2.26 -24.68 26.58
C ARG A 530 -3.42 -24.97 25.61
N MET A 531 -4.02 -23.94 25.02
CA MET A 531 -5.12 -24.03 24.05
C MET A 531 -4.63 -24.32 22.62
N VAL A 532 -3.72 -25.29 22.46
CA VAL A 532 -3.12 -25.67 21.18
C VAL A 532 -3.79 -26.93 20.64
N PHE A 533 -4.47 -26.80 19.50
CA PHE A 533 -5.11 -27.93 18.84
C PHE A 533 -4.08 -28.91 18.26
N PRO A 534 -4.23 -30.23 18.44
CA PRO A 534 -3.30 -31.23 17.91
C PRO A 534 -3.30 -31.23 16.37
N SER A 535 -2.17 -31.62 15.76
CA SER A 535 -2.04 -31.73 14.29
C SER A 535 -2.86 -32.88 13.72
N SER A 536 -3.06 -33.94 14.51
CA SER A 536 -3.89 -35.10 14.19
C SER A 536 -4.37 -35.82 15.46
N VAL A 537 -5.34 -36.72 15.32
CA VAL A 537 -5.86 -37.57 16.41
C VAL A 537 -6.14 -38.99 15.93
N LYS A 538 -5.90 -39.99 16.78
CA LYS A 538 -6.22 -41.39 16.50
C LYS A 538 -7.65 -41.71 16.96
N VAL A 539 -8.37 -42.49 16.16
CA VAL A 539 -9.74 -42.98 16.45
C VAL A 539 -9.77 -44.49 16.23
N GLY A 540 -10.46 -45.23 17.12
CA GLY A 540 -10.71 -46.67 16.95
C GLY A 540 -9.67 -47.64 17.52
N LYS A 541 -8.67 -47.18 18.27
CA LYS A 541 -7.80 -48.04 19.13
C LYS A 541 -8.06 -47.70 20.61
N GLY A 542 -8.01 -48.71 21.48
CA GLY A 542 -8.36 -48.59 22.91
C GLY A 542 -7.65 -47.43 23.62
N LEU A 543 -8.35 -46.79 24.57
CA LEU A 543 -7.98 -45.53 25.24
C LEU A 543 -6.58 -45.52 25.90
N ILE A 544 -5.98 -46.69 26.15
CA ILE A 544 -4.77 -46.86 26.96
C ILE A 544 -3.48 -46.61 26.16
N ASP A 545 -3.46 -46.85 24.84
CA ASP A 545 -2.23 -46.68 24.03
C ASP A 545 -1.96 -45.22 23.61
N THR A 546 -2.94 -44.32 23.77
CA THR A 546 -2.91 -42.97 23.15
C THR A 546 -2.29 -41.90 24.07
N VAL A 547 -2.35 -42.08 25.40
CA VAL A 547 -1.82 -41.12 26.38
C VAL A 547 -0.28 -41.06 26.36
N VAL A 548 0.39 -42.18 26.04
CA VAL A 548 1.85 -42.29 26.02
C VAL A 548 2.49 -41.66 24.78
N GLU A 549 1.81 -41.67 23.63
CA GLU A 549 2.31 -40.97 22.44
C GLU A 549 1.99 -39.46 22.45
N PHE A 550 0.86 -39.05 23.03
CA PHE A 550 0.47 -37.64 23.14
C PHE A 550 1.47 -36.79 23.95
N ILE A 551 2.13 -37.38 24.95
CA ILE A 551 3.18 -36.71 25.74
C ILE A 551 4.47 -36.54 24.92
N LYS A 552 4.76 -37.42 23.95
CA LYS A 552 5.97 -37.31 23.13
C LYS A 552 5.85 -36.19 22.08
N ASP A 553 4.68 -36.04 21.46
CA ASP A 553 4.42 -35.01 20.44
C ASP A 553 4.25 -33.59 21.01
N LEU A 554 4.05 -33.43 22.32
CA LEU A 554 3.98 -32.12 22.99
C LEU A 554 5.36 -31.60 23.45
N ILE A 555 6.38 -32.46 23.45
CA ILE A 555 7.74 -32.17 23.97
C ILE A 555 8.75 -31.97 22.82
N THR A 556 8.39 -32.32 21.58
CA THR A 556 9.10 -31.95 20.33
C THR A 556 8.39 -30.82 19.62
#